data_AF-A0A4R0XP90-F1
#
_entry.id   AF-A0A4R0XP90-F1
#
_cell.length_a   1.000
_cell.length_b   1.000
_cell.length_c   1.000
_cell.angle_alpha   90.00
_cell.angle_beta   90.00
_cell.angle_gamma   90.00
#
_symmetry.space_group_name_H-M   'P 1'
#
loop_
_entity.id
_entity.type
_entity.pdbx_description
1 polymer ?
#
loop_
_entity_poly.entity_id
_entity_poly.type
_entity_poly.pdbx_seq_one_letter_code
_entity_poly.pdbx_strand_id
1 'polypeptide(L)' 'MMTTRQCTVAVKTIDGIESIVRARATSPRTFHELRCAVGFSHDLKRAIDDLIERGVLRRYGVRNSFDWGIEELYICVSHQ' A
#
# COMPACT_ATOMS: atom_id res chain seq x y z
N MET A 1 3.43 -1.48 -27.83
CA MET A 1 3.97 -2.43 -26.84
C MET A 1 3.56 -1.96 -25.45
N MET A 2 2.55 -2.58 -24.83
CA MET A 2 2.21 -2.33 -23.42
C MET A 2 3.09 -3.23 -22.56
N THR A 3 4.03 -2.65 -21.82
CA THR A 3 4.75 -3.37 -20.77
C THR A 3 3.78 -3.61 -19.62
N THR A 4 3.26 -4.82 -19.49
CA THR A 4 2.73 -5.29 -18.20
C THR A 4 3.87 -5.18 -17.21
N ARG A 5 3.83 -4.17 -16.33
CA ARG A 5 4.70 -4.09 -15.16
C ARG A 5 4.36 -5.27 -14.27
N GLN A 6 4.97 -6.42 -14.55
CA GLN A 6 4.91 -7.58 -13.68
C GLN A 6 5.53 -7.14 -12.36
N CYS A 7 4.68 -6.93 -11.37
CA CYS A 7 5.09 -6.63 -10.02
C CYS A 7 5.81 -7.89 -9.50
N THR A 8 7.14 -7.82 -9.40
CA THR A 8 7.96 -8.92 -8.89
C THR A 8 7.45 -9.35 -7.52
N VAL A 9 6.95 -10.58 -7.41
CA VAL A 9 6.40 -11.13 -6.18
C VAL A 9 7.56 -11.64 -5.33
N ALA A 10 8.03 -10.79 -4.41
CA ALA A 10 8.76 -11.29 -3.25
C ALA A 10 7.73 -11.53 -2.14
N VAL A 11 7.77 -12.69 -1.48
CA VAL A 11 7.01 -12.89 -0.24
C VAL A 11 7.64 -11.95 0.79
N LYS A 12 6.95 -10.86 1.11
CA LYS A 12 7.44 -9.85 2.07
C LYS A 12 6.77 -10.11 3.41
N THR A 13 7.59 -10.29 4.45
CA THR A 13 7.14 -10.27 5.85
C THR A 13 6.43 -8.95 6.15
N ILE A 14 5.62 -8.89 7.21
CA ILE A 14 4.96 -7.63 7.64
C ILE A 14 5.97 -6.48 7.79
N ASP A 15 7.16 -6.75 8.33
CA ASP A 15 8.23 -5.75 8.44
C ASP A 15 8.77 -5.29 7.07
N GLY A 16 8.83 -6.20 6.09
CA GLY A 16 9.18 -5.86 4.71
C GLY A 16 8.11 -5.01 4.02
N ILE A 17 6.83 -5.27 4.30
CA ILE A 17 5.71 -4.44 3.85
C ILE A 17 5.83 -3.06 4.49
N GLU A 18 6.01 -3.00 5.81
CA GLU A 18 6.18 -1.75 6.56
C GLU A 18 7.30 -0.89 5.98
N SER A 19 8.49 -1.48 5.77
CA SER A 19 9.67 -0.78 5.23
C SER A 19 9.39 -0.15 3.87
N ILE A 20 8.70 -0.86 2.97
CA ILE A 20 8.36 -0.35 1.63
C ILE A 20 7.34 0.77 1.70
N VAL A 21 6.31 0.57 2.53
CA VAL A 21 5.24 1.55 2.69
C VAL A 21 5.84 2.84 3.26
N ARG A 22 6.68 2.75 4.31
CA ARG A 22 7.40 3.91 4.86
C ARG A 22 8.33 4.58 3.85
N ALA A 23 9.11 3.80 3.09
CA ALA A 23 10.05 4.35 2.12
C ALA A 23 9.36 5.07 0.93
N ARG A 24 8.07 4.79 0.68
CA ARG A 24 7.35 5.29 -0.52
C ARG A 24 6.14 6.16 -0.24
N ALA A 25 5.67 6.25 1.01
CA ALA A 25 4.47 6.97 1.39
C ALA A 25 4.78 8.39 1.92
N THR A 26 5.52 9.18 1.14
CA THR A 26 5.59 10.64 1.32
C THR A 26 4.28 11.35 0.90
N SER A 27 3.39 10.63 0.21
CA SER A 27 2.07 11.07 -0.23
C SER A 27 1.02 9.97 0.03
N PRO A 28 -0.28 10.30 0.14
CA PRO A 28 -1.34 9.29 0.19
C PRO A 28 -1.29 8.35 -1.02
N ARG A 29 -1.49 7.05 -0.79
CA ARG A 29 -1.46 5.99 -1.81
C ARG A 29 -2.72 5.14 -1.77
N THR A 30 -3.20 4.68 -2.92
CA THR A 30 -4.33 3.73 -2.94
C THR A 30 -3.88 2.32 -2.57
N PHE A 31 -4.84 1.46 -2.20
CA PHE A 31 -4.58 0.03 -1.98
C PHE A 31 -3.86 -0.61 -3.18
N HIS A 32 -4.25 -0.24 -4.41
CA HIS A 32 -3.62 -0.75 -5.62
C HIS A 32 -2.15 -0.32 -5.75
N GLU A 33 -1.83 0.96 -5.49
CA GLU A 33 -0.45 1.46 -5.51
C GLU A 33 0.43 0.74 -4.48
N LEU A 34 -0.11 0.50 -3.28
CA LEU A 34 0.57 -0.29 -2.23
C LEU A 34 0.79 -1.73 -2.69
N ARG A 35 -0.22 -2.35 -3.31
CA ARG A 35 -0.10 -3.71 -3.86
C ARG A 35 0.96 -3.81 -4.94
N CYS A 36 1.05 -2.82 -5.81
CA CYS A 36 2.10 -2.77 -6.84
C CYS A 36 3.50 -2.58 -6.23
N ALA A 37 3.63 -1.80 -5.16
CA ALA A 37 4.92 -1.57 -4.49
C ALA A 37 5.39 -2.78 -3.68
N VAL A 38 4.46 -3.44 -2.99
CA VAL A 38 4.75 -4.61 -2.14
C VAL A 38 4.91 -5.87 -3.00
N GLY A 39 4.19 -5.99 -4.10
CA GLY A 39 4.03 -7.23 -4.86
C GLY A 39 2.67 -7.87 -4.56
N PHE A 40 2.23 -8.82 -5.40
CA PHE A 40 0.97 -9.54 -5.21
C PHE A 40 1.02 -10.42 -3.95
N SER A 41 0.71 -9.83 -2.80
CA SER A 41 0.49 -10.55 -1.55
C SER A 41 -1.01 -10.66 -1.31
N HIS A 42 -1.50 -11.89 -1.17
CA HIS A 42 -2.88 -12.16 -0.77
C HIS A 42 -3.19 -11.61 0.64
N ASP A 43 -2.14 -11.39 1.44
CA ASP A 43 -2.22 -10.93 2.82
C ASP A 43 -2.05 -9.41 2.96
N LEU A 44 -1.94 -8.66 1.85
CA LEU A 44 -1.69 -7.22 1.91
C LEU A 44 -2.77 -6.46 2.69
N LYS A 45 -4.04 -6.85 2.55
CA LYS A 45 -5.14 -6.19 3.26
C LYS A 45 -4.99 -6.35 4.77
N ARG A 46 -4.71 -7.58 5.22
CA ARG A 46 -4.44 -7.86 6.63
C ARG A 46 -3.20 -7.11 7.12
N ALA A 47 -2.12 -7.08 6.33
CA ALA A 47 -0.93 -6.32 6.68
C ALA A 47 -1.20 -4.80 6.78
N ILE A 48 -2.06 -4.24 5.93
CA ILE A 48 -2.48 -2.84 6.02
C ILE A 48 -3.27 -2.59 7.30
N ASP A 49 -4.21 -3.48 7.64
CA ASP A 49 -4.99 -3.38 8.88
C ASP A 49 -4.07 -3.45 10.11
N ASP A 50 -3.13 -4.40 10.17
CA ASP A 50 -2.12 -4.51 11.23
C ASP A 50 -1.26 -3.24 11.33
N LEU A 51 -0.85 -2.65 10.19
CA LEU A 51 -0.08 -1.41 10.16
C LEU A 51 -0.90 -0.19 10.62
N ILE A 52 -2.22 -0.19 10.43
CA ILE A 52 -3.11 0.83 10.98
C ILE A 52 -3.23 0.68 12.50
N GLU A 53 -3.42 -0.54 12.99
CA GLU A 53 -3.46 -0.81 14.44
C GLU A 53 -2.15 -0.43 15.13
N ARG A 54 -1.01 -0.66 14.48
CA ARG A 54 0.32 -0.26 14.97
C ARG A 54 0.59 1.24 14.84
N GLY A 55 -0.33 2.03 14.28
CA GLY A 55 -0.18 3.47 14.09
C GLY A 55 0.82 3.88 13.00
N VAL A 56 1.24 2.94 12.15
CA VAL A 56 2.18 3.19 11.05
C VAL A 56 1.48 3.77 9.82
N LEU A 57 0.26 3.28 9.55
CA LEU A 57 -0.60 3.74 8.47
C LEU A 57 -1.85 4.40 9.03
N ARG A 58 -2.39 5.35 8.26
CA ARG A 58 -3.70 5.94 8.53
C ARG A 58 -4.51 6.01 7.25
N ARG A 59 -5.81 5.71 7.33
CA ARG A 59 -6.77 6.03 6.27
C ARG A 59 -6.88 7.54 6.14
N TYR A 60 -6.50 8.04 4.96
CA TYR A 60 -6.45 9.47 4.64
C TYR A 60 -7.75 9.97 4.03
N GLY A 61 -8.38 9.17 3.17
CA GLY A 61 -9.60 9.54 2.46
C GLY A 61 -9.93 8.56 1.35
N VAL A 62 -10.69 9.03 0.36
CA VAL A 62 -11.04 8.25 -0.83
C VAL A 62 -10.74 9.04 -2.10
N ARG A 63 -10.33 8.35 -3.18
CA ARG A 63 -10.14 8.91 -4.51
C ARG A 63 -10.98 8.13 -5.50
N ASN A 64 -11.65 8.84 -6.41
CA ASN A 64 -12.34 8.18 -7.50
C ASN A 64 -11.32 7.77 -8.58
N SER A 65 -11.26 6.48 -8.87
CA SER A 65 -10.40 5.88 -9.87
C SER A 65 -11.24 5.60 -11.12
N PHE A 66 -10.83 6.14 -12.26
CA PHE A 66 -11.58 6.01 -13.52
C PHE A 66 -11.82 4.54 -13.92
N ASP A 67 -10.88 3.65 -13.61
CA ASP A 67 -10.94 2.23 -13.99
C ASP A 67 -11.52 1.31 -12.89
N TRP A 68 -11.52 1.75 -11.62
CA TRP A 68 -11.76 0.85 -10.47
C TRP A 68 -12.78 1.38 -9.45
N GLY A 69 -13.37 2.55 -9.67
CA GLY A 69 -14.33 3.17 -8.76
C GLY A 69 -13.65 3.86 -7.57
N ILE A 70 -14.35 3.96 -6.44
CA ILE A 70 -13.84 4.67 -5.25
C ILE A 70 -12.74 3.83 -4.57
N GLU A 71 -11.52 4.35 -4.53
CA GLU A 71 -10.36 3.75 -3.87
C GLU A 71 -10.05 4.45 -2.54
N GLU A 72 -9.83 3.67 -1.48
CA GLU A 72 -9.31 4.19 -0.22
C GLU A 72 -7.84 4.62 -0.35
N LEU A 73 -7.51 5.76 0.26
CA LEU A 73 -6.18 6.32 0.35
C LEU A 73 -5.59 6.10 1.73
N TYR A 74 -4.33 5.69 1.76
CA TYR A 74 -3.54 5.39 2.94
C TYR A 74 -2.29 6.27 2.96
N ILE A 75 -1.95 6.82 4.13
CA ILE A 75 -0.73 7.62 4.31
C ILE A 75 0.08 7.04 5.47
N CYS A 76 1.41 7.07 5.35
CA CYS A 76 2.28 6.77 6.48
C CYS A 76 2.22 7.89 7.52
N VAL A 77 2.10 7.50 8.77
CA VAL A 77 2.28 8.41 9.89
C VAL A 77 3.78 8.51 10.16
N SER A 78 4.34 9.72 10.03
CA SER A 78 5.71 9.97 10.46
C SER A 78 5.79 9.70 11.97
N HIS A 79 6.67 8.77 12.37
CA HIS A 79 7.07 8.69 13.77
C HIS A 79 7.74 10.02 14.10
N GLN A 80 7.24 10.70 15.14
CA GLN A 80 7.99 11.79 15.78
C GLN A 80 9.17 11.20 16.56
#